data_AF-A0A498ES65-F1
#
_entry.id   AF-A0A498ES65-F1
#
_cell.length_a   1.000
_cell.length_b   1.000
_cell.length_c   1.000
_cell.angle_alpha   90.00
_cell.angle_beta   90.00
_cell.angle_gamma   90.00
#
_symmetry.space_group_name_H-M   'P 1'
#
loop_
_entity.id
_entity.type
_entity.pdbx_description
1 polymer ?
#
loop_
_entity_poly.entity_id
_entity_poly.type
_entity_poly.pdbx_seq_one_letter_code
_entity_poly.pdbx_strand_id
1 'polypeptide(L)' 'MPYDTVRGTDPAVADALAGERERQNDTLAMIASENHVSEAVMEAQSSELTN' A
#
# COMPACT_ATOMS: atom_id res chain seq x y z
N MET A 1 6.90 -11.65 3.12
CA MET A 1 6.63 -10.77 1.96
C MET A 1 5.93 -9.51 2.49
N PRO A 2 5.98 -8.35 1.82
CA PRO A 2 5.08 -7.26 2.19
C PRO A 2 3.64 -7.83 2.23
N TYR A 3 2.88 -7.48 3.28
CA TYR A 3 1.49 -7.91 3.52
C TYR A 3 1.26 -9.34 4.07
N ASP A 4 2.24 -9.99 4.71
CA ASP A 4 2.04 -11.33 5.32
C ASP A 4 0.88 -11.38 6.34
N THR A 5 0.73 -10.33 7.18
CA THR A 5 -0.37 -10.23 8.15
C THR A 5 -1.74 -10.15 7.46
N VAL A 6 -1.84 -9.37 6.38
CA VAL A 6 -3.07 -9.27 5.57
C VAL A 6 -3.35 -10.60 4.91
N ARG A 7 -2.33 -11.25 4.34
CA ARG A 7 -2.46 -12.55 3.67
C ARG A 7 -2.99 -13.65 4.59
N GLY A 8 -2.62 -13.64 5.87
CA GLY A 8 -3.13 -14.59 6.86
C GLY A 8 -4.64 -14.49 7.08
N THR A 9 -5.23 -13.32 6.84
CA THR A 9 -6.66 -13.05 7.02
C THR A 9 -7.42 -13.04 5.69
N ASP A 10 -6.87 -12.37 4.68
CA ASP A 10 -7.43 -12.20 3.34
C ASP A 10 -6.32 -12.27 2.28
N PRO A 11 -6.09 -13.45 1.68
CA PRO A 11 -5.10 -13.64 0.63
C PRO A 11 -5.40 -12.82 -0.63
N ALA A 12 -6.67 -12.64 -0.99
CA ALA A 12 -7.05 -11.93 -2.21
C ALA A 12 -6.72 -10.44 -2.12
N VAL A 13 -6.95 -9.84 -0.96
CA VAL A 13 -6.54 -8.44 -0.69
C VAL A 13 -5.02 -8.32 -0.67
N ALA A 14 -4.30 -9.26 -0.07
CA ALA A 14 -2.84 -9.24 -0.07
C ALA A 14 -2.25 -9.31 -1.49
N ASP A 15 -2.83 -10.13 -2.36
CA ASP A 15 -2.44 -10.21 -3.78
C ASP A 15 -2.72 -8.90 -4.53
N ALA A 16 -3.89 -8.29 -4.29
CA ALA A 16 -4.23 -6.99 -4.89
C ALA A 16 -3.28 -5.87 -4.43
N LEU A 17 -2.92 -5.82 -3.14
CA LEU A 17 -1.98 -4.84 -2.60
C LEU A 17 -0.58 -5.00 -3.20
N ALA A 18 -0.10 -6.24 -3.34
CA ALA A 18 1.18 -6.53 -3.97
C ALA A 18 1.20 -6.11 -5.44
N GLY A 19 0.16 -6.45 -6.20
CA GLY A 19 0.03 -6.06 -7.60
C GLY A 19 -0.06 -4.54 -7.81
N GLU A 20 -0.77 -3.82 -6.94
CA GLU A 20 -0.86 -2.36 -7.04
C GLU A 20 0.48 -1.68 -6.75
N ARG A 21 1.26 -2.20 -5.79
CA ARG A 21 2.61 -1.70 -5.53
C ARG A 21 3.53 -1.87 -6.75
N GLU A 22 3.51 -3.04 -7.38
CA GLU A 22 4.27 -3.28 -8.61
C GLU A 22 3.82 -2.33 -9.73
N ARG A 23 2.50 -2.18 -9.93
CA ARG A 23 1.93 -1.27 -10.93
C ARG A 23 2.41 0.17 -10.72
N GLN A 24 2.40 0.68 -9.49
CA GLN A 24 2.85 2.04 -9.19
C GLN A 24 4.36 2.23 -9.44
N ASN A 25 5.17 1.24 -9.08
CA ASN A 25 6.62 1.29 -9.31
C ASN A 25 7.01 1.25 -10.79
N ASP A 26 6.25 0.49 -11.59
CA ASP A 26 6.58 0.25 -13.00
C ASP A 26 5.84 1.18 -13.97
N THR A 27 4.94 2.03 -13.46
CA THR A 27 4.20 3.01 -14.28
C THR A 27 4.72 4.42 -14.04
N LEU A 28 4.98 5.16 -15.12
CA LEU A 28 5.24 6.60 -15.01
C LEU A 28 3.95 7.34 -14.60
N ALA A 29 3.91 7.82 -13.36
CA ALA A 29 2.78 8.59 -12.85
C ALA A 29 2.72 10.00 -13.49
N MET A 30 1.67 10.26 -14.25
CA MET A 30 1.46 11.52 -14.98
C MET A 30 0.22 12.30 -14.51
N ILE A 31 -0.46 11.80 -13.48
CA ILE A 31 -1.62 12.47 -12.89
C ILE A 31 -1.11 13.54 -11.94
N ALA A 32 -1.37 14.82 -12.26
CA ALA A 32 -0.78 15.96 -11.56
C ALA A 32 -1.11 16.04 -10.05
N SER A 33 -2.21 15.41 -9.62
CA SER A 33 -2.65 15.37 -8.23
C SER A 33 -2.16 14.15 -7.44
N GLU A 34 -1.55 13.16 -8.10
CA GLU A 34 -1.04 11.96 -7.44
C GLU A 34 0.40 12.18 -6.94
N ASN A 35 0.76 11.46 -5.88
CA ASN A 35 2.09 11.52 -5.29
C ASN A 35 2.43 10.25 -4.52
N HIS A 36 3.72 10.07 -4.22
CA HIS A 36 4.20 9.03 -3.31
C HIS A 36 4.47 9.65 -1.95
N VAL A 37 3.80 9.15 -0.92
CA VAL A 37 4.00 9.62 0.44
C VAL A 37 5.17 8.89 1.10
N SER A 38 5.75 9.47 2.15
CA SER A 38 6.84 8.83 2.89
C SER A 38 6.36 7.62 3.72
N GLU A 39 7.27 6.70 4.02
CA GLU A 39 6.98 5.54 4.86
C GLU A 39 6.47 5.93 6.25
N ALA A 40 6.99 7.02 6.83
CA ALA A 40 6.54 7.53 8.13
C ALA A 40 5.05 7.92 8.12
N VAL A 41 4.53 8.46 7.01
CA VAL A 41 3.10 8.78 6.90
C VAL A 41 2.29 7.51 6.72
N MET A 42 2.78 6.54 5.94
CA MET A 42 2.12 5.23 5.79
C MET A 42 2.02 4.47 7.12
N GLU A 43 3.08 4.49 7.94
CA GLU A 43 3.09 3.86 9.26
C GLU A 43 2.05 4.51 10.18
N ALA A 44 1.99 5.84 10.21
CA ALA A 44 1.04 6.58 11.03
C ALA A 44 -0.43 6.29 10.67
N GLN A 45 -0.74 5.92 9.42
CA GLN A 45 -2.10 5.54 9.00
C GLN A 45 -2.62 4.28 9.71
N SER A 46 -1.73 3.39 10.17
CA SER A 46 -2.09 2.17 10.90
C SER A 46 -2.01 2.34 12.43
N SER A 47 -2.02 3.57 12.92
CA SER A 47 -1.95 3.87 14.35
C SER A 47 -3.27 3.68 15.08
N GLU A 48 -3.24 3.78 16.41
CA GLU A 48 -4.40 3.71 17.28
C GLU A 48 -5.43 4.82 17.02
N LEU A 49 -5.07 5.86 16.26
CA LEU A 49 -5.98 6.97 15.89
C LEU A 49 -7.15 6.50 15.00
N THR A 50 -7.10 5.30 14.45
CA THR A 50 -8.18 4.71 13.64
C THR A 50 -9.20 3.89 14.44
N ASN A 51 -9.07 3.80 15.77
CA ASN A 51 -10.04 3.12 16.65
C ASN A 51 -11.16 4.07 17.11
#